data_AF-A0AAC9P7V7-F1
#
_entry.id   AF-A0AAC9P7V7-F1
#
_cell.length_a   1.000
_cell.length_b   1.000
_cell.length_c   1.000
_cell.angle_alpha   90.00
_cell.angle_beta   90.00
_cell.angle_gamma   90.00
#
_symmetry.space_group_name_H-M   'P 1'
#
loop_
_entity.id
_entity.type
_entity.pdbx_description
1 polymer ?
#
loop_
_entity_poly.entity_id
_entity_poly.type
_entity_poly.pdbx_seq_one_letter_code
_entity_poly.pdbx_strand_id
1 'polypeptide(L)'
;MIIRLCKIAVLVLIALWITLTAFDNLTDDGTSWPFVQHVLAMDTIFPDVHIHYRAIQSLLLQHTAYALIIMVEVLAATLCWLGAGRL
;
A
#
# COMPACT_ATOMS: atom_id res chain seq x y z
N MET A 1 -16.31 -2.59 -29.50
CA MET A 1 -14.92 -3.08 -29.39
C MET A 1 -13.99 -2.09 -28.69
N ILE A 2 -13.93 -0.82 -29.13
CA ILE A 2 -13.09 0.24 -28.53
C ILE A 2 -13.29 0.40 -27.02
N ILE A 3 -14.54 0.49 -26.53
CA ILE A 3 -14.83 0.66 -25.09
C ILE A 3 -14.26 -0.49 -24.24
N ARG A 4 -14.28 -1.73 -24.76
CA ARG A 4 -13.74 -2.90 -24.06
C ARG A 4 -12.21 -2.80 -23.95
N LEU A 5 -11.54 -2.43 -25.05
CA LEU A 5 -10.09 -2.19 -25.06
C LEU A 5 -9.68 -1.07 -24.11
N CYS A 6 -10.44 0.03 -24.06
CA CYS A 6 -10.17 1.12 -23.11
C CYS A 6 -10.29 0.64 -21.65
N LYS A 7 -11.29 -0.17 -21.32
CA LYS A 7 -11.44 -0.75 -19.96
C LYS A 7 -10.28 -1.66 -19.61
N ILE A 8 -9.86 -2.54 -20.52
CA ILE A 8 -8.70 -3.42 -20.33
C ILE A 8 -7.45 -2.58 -20.11
N ALA A 9 -7.20 -1.57 -20.96
CA ALA A 9 -6.01 -0.72 -20.86
C ALA A 9 -5.94 0.00 -19.50
N VAL A 10 -7.04 0.61 -19.05
CA VAL A 10 -7.10 1.27 -17.74
C VAL A 10 -6.83 0.27 -16.62
N LEU A 11 -7.44 -0.91 -16.68
CA LEU A 11 -7.28 -1.92 -15.63
C LEU A 11 -5.85 -2.49 -15.58
N VAL A 12 -5.21 -2.68 -16.76
CA VAL A 12 -3.80 -3.07 -16.86
C VAL A 12 -2.88 -2.00 -16.29
N LEU A 13 -3.13 -0.72 -16.57
CA LEU A 13 -2.34 0.38 -16.00
C LEU A 13 -2.45 0.43 -14.47
N ILE A 14 -3.66 0.25 -13.94
CA ILE A 14 -3.89 0.16 -12.49
C ILE A 14 -3.17 -1.06 -11.90
N ALA A 15 -3.32 -2.23 -12.54
CA ALA A 15 -2.66 -3.46 -12.09
C ALA A 15 -1.14 -3.31 -12.06
N LEU A 16 -0.56 -2.72 -13.11
CA LEU A 16 0.87 -2.45 -13.21
C LEU A 16 1.33 -1.48 -12.12
N TRP A 17 0.61 -0.37 -11.92
CA TRP A 17 0.96 0.61 -10.88
C TRP A 17 0.97 -0.03 -9.49
N ILE A 18 -0.09 -0.76 -9.12
CA ILE A 18 -0.16 -1.43 -7.81
C ILE A 18 0.92 -2.52 -7.69
N THR A 19 1.23 -3.24 -8.78
CA THR A 19 2.32 -4.23 -8.78
C THR A 19 3.67 -3.58 -8.48
N LEU A 20 3.94 -2.41 -9.07
CA LEU A 20 5.17 -1.66 -8.81
C LEU A 20 5.21 -1.13 -7.37
N THR A 21 4.10 -0.64 -6.83
CA THR A 21 4.01 -0.23 -5.42
C THR A 21 4.27 -1.40 -4.46
N ALA A 22 3.65 -2.56 -4.71
CA ALA A 22 3.89 -3.75 -3.90
C ALA A 22 5.35 -4.22 -4.00
N PHE A 23 5.95 -4.16 -5.19
CA PHE A 23 7.35 -4.51 -5.42
C PHE A 23 8.30 -3.58 -4.67
N ASP A 24 8.05 -2.27 -4.74
CA ASP A 24 8.81 -1.25 -4.02
C ASP A 24 8.77 -1.50 -2.51
N ASN A 25 7.57 -1.67 -1.94
CA ASN A 25 7.39 -1.97 -0.52
C ASN A 25 7.98 -3.32 -0.07
N LEU A 26 8.15 -4.28 -0.99
CA LEU A 26 8.80 -5.58 -0.69
C LEU A 26 10.32 -5.54 -0.78
N THR A 27 10.89 -4.62 -1.57
CA THR A 27 12.33 -4.63 -1.92
C THR A 27 13.10 -3.47 -1.31
N ASP A 28 12.45 -2.36 -1.00
CA ASP A 28 13.04 -1.20 -0.34
C ASP A 28 12.47 -0.99 1.07
N ASP A 29 12.95 -1.82 2.01
CA ASP A 29 12.67 -1.64 3.44
C ASP A 29 13.28 -0.34 4.02
N GLY A 30 14.14 0.36 3.26
CA GLY A 30 14.84 1.55 3.73
C GLY A 30 14.01 2.83 3.71
N THR A 31 12.92 2.85 2.94
CA THR A 31 12.12 4.07 2.70
C THR A 31 10.67 3.91 3.17
N SER A 32 9.97 2.86 2.73
CA SER A 32 8.55 2.67 3.01
C SER A 32 8.26 2.20 4.45
N TRP A 33 9.10 1.33 5.01
CA TRP A 33 8.93 0.86 6.38
C TRP A 33 9.08 1.99 7.42
N PRO A 34 10.17 2.79 7.42
CA PRO A 34 10.32 3.91 8.36
C PRO A 34 9.16 4.92 8.26
N PHE A 35 8.63 5.17 7.06
CA PHE A 35 7.48 6.03 6.88
C PHE A 35 6.25 5.51 7.65
N VAL A 36 5.89 4.23 7.47
CA VAL A 36 4.75 3.62 8.18
C VAL A 36 5.01 3.58 9.68
N GLN A 37 6.25 3.31 10.10
CA GLN A 37 6.65 3.35 11.50
C GLN A 37 6.38 4.73 12.12
N HIS A 38 6.84 5.81 11.50
CA HIS A 38 6.63 7.19 12.00
C HIS A 38 5.15 7.59 12.02
N VAL A 39 4.39 7.21 10.99
CA VAL A 39 2.93 7.46 10.96
C VAL A 39 2.22 6.78 12.12
N LEU A 40 2.55 5.52 12.40
CA LEU A 40 1.95 4.77 13.51
C LEU A 40 2.46 5.23 14.88
N ALA A 41 3.74 5.60 14.99
CA ALA A 41 4.32 6.15 16.20
C ALA A 41 3.83 7.56 16.52
N MET A 42 3.29 8.28 15.51
CA MET A 42 2.84 9.67 15.60
C MET A 42 3.91 10.63 16.11
N ASP A 43 5.19 10.34 15.87
CA ASP A 43 6.32 11.14 16.38
C ASP A 43 6.60 12.41 15.56
N THR A 44 5.93 12.57 14.42
CA THR A 44 6.05 13.73 13.53
C THR A 44 4.87 14.71 13.61
N ILE A 45 3.86 14.45 14.46
CA ILE A 45 2.72 15.35 14.61
C ILE A 45 3.06 16.56 15.51
N PHE A 46 2.34 17.68 15.34
CA PHE A 46 2.60 18.88 16.12
C PHE A 46 2.42 18.64 17.64
N PRO A 47 3.26 19.25 18.49
CA PRO A 47 3.25 19.02 19.93
C PRO A 47 1.93 19.43 20.61
N ASP A 48 1.24 20.42 20.06
CA ASP A 48 -0.02 20.95 20.63
C ASP A 48 -1.26 20.11 20.30
N VAL A 49 -1.10 18.98 19.60
CA VAL A 49 -2.24 18.14 19.17
C VAL A 49 -2.54 17.07 20.22
N HIS A 50 -3.77 17.02 20.72
CA HIS A 50 -4.17 16.08 21.78
C HIS A 50 -4.38 14.63 21.35
N ILE A 51 -3.92 14.19 20.18
CA ILE A 51 -4.16 12.84 19.65
C ILE A 51 -3.00 11.86 19.84
N HIS A 52 -1.92 12.26 20.52
CA HIS A 52 -0.76 11.41 20.81
C HIS A 52 -1.11 10.10 21.53
N TYR A 53 -2.25 10.02 22.21
CA TYR A 53 -2.72 8.77 22.84
C TYR A 53 -3.01 7.63 21.86
N ARG A 54 -3.12 7.92 20.55
CA ARG A 54 -3.32 6.91 19.49
C ARG A 54 -2.01 6.31 18.98
N ALA A 55 -0.86 6.81 19.46
CA ALA A 55 0.45 6.34 19.03
C ALA A 55 0.62 4.85 19.33
N ILE A 56 0.97 4.10 18.30
CA ILE A 56 1.32 2.68 18.39
C ILE A 56 2.84 2.61 18.42
N GLN A 57 3.42 2.35 19.60
CA GLN A 57 4.88 2.23 19.78
C GLN A 57 5.39 0.79 19.69
N SER A 58 4.49 -0.20 19.65
CA SER A 58 4.89 -1.60 19.52
C SER A 58 5.41 -1.88 18.12
N LEU A 59 6.70 -2.18 18.01
CA LEU A 59 7.37 -2.53 16.75
C LEU A 59 6.70 -3.74 16.07
N LEU A 60 6.23 -4.70 16.86
CA LEU A 60 5.50 -5.86 16.35
C LEU A 60 4.20 -5.44 15.67
N LEU A 61 3.39 -4.58 16.32
CA LEU A 61 2.15 -4.09 15.73
C LEU A 61 2.42 -3.27 14.46
N GLN A 62 3.45 -2.44 14.47
CA GLN A 62 3.86 -1.65 13.30
C GLN A 62 4.25 -2.57 12.13
N HIS A 63 5.10 -3.57 12.36
CA HIS A 63 5.48 -4.54 11.32
C HIS A 63 4.28 -5.33 10.81
N THR A 64 3.35 -5.73 11.67
CA THR A 64 2.13 -6.42 11.22
C THR A 64 1.24 -5.53 10.37
N ALA A 65 1.13 -4.24 10.69
CA ALA A 65 0.39 -3.28 9.89
C ALA A 65 1.06 -3.07 8.52
N TYR A 66 2.39 -2.95 8.49
CA TYR A 66 3.15 -2.85 7.24
C TYR A 66 2.98 -4.08 6.35
N ALA A 67 3.09 -5.28 6.92
CA ALA A 67 2.84 -6.53 6.19
C ALA A 67 1.41 -6.62 5.66
N LEU A 68 0.42 -6.11 6.40
CA LEU A 68 -0.97 -6.08 5.96
C LEU A 68 -1.18 -5.13 4.76
N ILE A 69 -0.51 -3.97 4.74
CA ILE A 69 -0.55 -3.05 3.60
C ILE A 69 -0.06 -3.75 2.33
N ILE A 70 1.14 -4.37 2.40
CA ILE A 70 1.72 -5.10 1.28
C ILE A 70 0.81 -6.26 0.83
N MET A 71 0.23 -7.00 1.78
CA MET A 71 -0.70 -8.08 1.47
C MET A 71 -1.90 -7.58 0.66
N VAL A 72 -2.48 -6.43 1.04
CA VAL A 72 -3.60 -5.81 0.34
C VAL A 72 -3.17 -5.32 -1.05
N GLU A 73 -1.97 -4.77 -1.20
CA GLU A 73 -1.44 -4.35 -2.50
C GLU A 73 -1.27 -5.54 -3.45
N VAL A 74 -0.68 -6.64 -2.98
CA VAL A 74 -0.53 -7.88 -3.75
C VAL A 74 -1.90 -8.45 -4.13
N LEU A 75 -2.85 -8.47 -3.19
CA LEU A 75 -4.22 -8.93 -3.46
C LEU A 75 -4.92 -8.04 -4.50
N ALA A 76 -4.80 -6.72 -4.39
CA ALA A 76 -5.40 -5.79 -5.34
C ALA A 76 -4.77 -5.94 -6.74
N ALA A 77 -3.44 -6.01 -6.85
CA ALA A 77 -2.74 -6.24 -8.10
C ALA A 77 -3.18 -7.54 -8.78
N THR A 78 -3.22 -8.64 -8.03
CA THR A 78 -3.64 -9.96 -8.56
C THR A 78 -5.09 -9.93 -9.04
N LEU A 79 -6.01 -9.34 -8.28
CA LEU A 79 -7.41 -9.19 -8.69
C LEU A 79 -7.56 -8.32 -9.94
N CYS A 80 -6.79 -7.23 -10.06
CA CYS A 80 -6.80 -6.38 -11.26
C CYS A 80 -6.26 -7.11 -12.49
N TRP A 81 -5.17 -7.87 -12.37
CA TRP A 81 -4.64 -8.70 -13.46
C TRP A 81 -5.64 -9.77 -13.92
N LEU A 82 -6.27 -10.47 -12.97
CA LEU A 82 -7.32 -11.46 -13.27
C LEU A 82 -8.54 -10.80 -13.93
N GLY A 83 -8.94 -9.62 -13.47
CA GLY A 83 -10.01 -8.84 -14.08
C GLY A 83 -9.69 -8.42 -15.52
N ALA A 84 -8.47 -7.96 -15.78
CA ALA A 84 -8.01 -7.57 -17.12
C ALA A 84 -7.99 -8.77 -18.09
N GLY A 85 -7.56 -9.95 -17.63
CA GLY A 85 -7.57 -11.16 -18.44
C GLY A 85 -8.97 -11.72 -18.74
N ARG A 86 -9.96 -11.41 -17.91
CA ARG A 86 -11.37 -11.80 -18.12
C ARG A 86 -12.15 -10.83 -19.01
N LEU A 87 -11.76 -9.57 -19.04
CA LEU A 87 -12.47 -8.47 -19.71
C LEU A 87 -12.34 -8.45 -21.21
#